data_AF-A0A1M5DTQ1-F1
#
_entry.id   AF-A0A1M5DTQ1-F1
#
_cell.length_a   1.000
_cell.length_b   1.000
_cell.length_c   1.000
_cell.angle_alpha   90.00
_cell.angle_beta   90.00
_cell.angle_gamma   90.00
#
_symmetry.space_group_name_H-M   'P 1'
#
loop_
_entity.id
_entity.type
_entity.pdbx_description
1 polymer ?
#
loop_
_entity_poly.entity_id
_entity_poly.type
_entity_poly.pdbx_seq_one_letter_code
_entity_poly.pdbx_strand_id
1 'polypeptide(L)' 'MILHDFLPSGNGYKVRLLCACLGLKVTLKEYDITKGETH' A
#
# COMPACT_ATOMS: atom_id res chain seq x y z
N MET A 1 -0.03 10.58 -4.82
CA MET A 1 -0.42 9.22 -5.27
C MET A 1 -0.98 8.47 -4.07
N ILE A 2 -2.15 7.83 -4.20
CA ILE A 2 -2.72 7.00 -3.14
C ILE A 2 -2.32 5.55 -3.39
N LEU A 3 -1.74 4.89 -2.40
CA LEU A 3 -1.41 3.48 -2.43
C LEU A 3 -2.43 2.72 -1.60
N HIS A 4 -3.27 1.94 -2.27
CA HIS A 4 -4.22 1.03 -1.64
C HIS A 4 -3.49 -0.27 -1.33
N ASP A 5 -3.44 -0.70 -0.06
CA ASP A 5 -2.70 -1.89 0.32
C ASP A 5 -3.40 -2.71 1.40
N PHE A 6 -3.24 -4.03 1.34
CA PHE A 6 -3.49 -4.95 2.44
C PHE A 6 -2.12 -5.39 2.95
N LEU A 7 -1.70 -4.86 4.11
CA LEU A 7 -0.34 -5.04 4.63
C LEU A 7 0.13 -6.51 4.69
N PRO A 8 -0.72 -7.49 5.08
CA PRO A 8 -0.33 -8.91 5.09
C PRO A 8 -0.04 -9.51 3.71
N SER A 9 -0.44 -8.88 2.60
CA SER A 9 -0.13 -9.37 1.25
C SER A 9 1.36 -9.29 0.90
N GLY A 10 2.12 -8.42 1.59
CA GLY A 10 3.54 -8.15 1.31
C GLY A 10 3.82 -7.42 0.00
N ASN A 11 2.82 -7.21 -0.87
CA ASN A 11 3.03 -6.58 -2.18
C ASN A 11 3.19 -5.07 -2.07
N GLY A 12 2.36 -4.38 -1.27
CA GLY A 12 2.51 -2.94 -1.12
C GLY A 12 3.79 -2.52 -0.40
N TYR A 13 4.47 -3.42 0.33
CA TYR A 13 5.83 -3.16 0.84
C TYR A 13 6.81 -2.89 -0.31
N LYS A 14 6.80 -3.72 -1.37
CA LYS A 14 7.69 -3.54 -2.54
C LYS A 14 7.43 -2.20 -3.23
N VAL A 15 6.16 -1.82 -3.34
CA VAL A 15 5.77 -0.53 -3.93
C VAL A 15 6.21 0.64 -3.07
N ARG A 16 6.02 0.58 -1.74
CA ARG A 16 6.50 1.62 -0.81
C ARG A 16 8.02 1.76 -0.84
N LEU A 17 8.74 0.63 -0.88
CA LEU A 17 10.20 0.61 -0.97
C LEU A 17 10.68 1.28 -2.26
N LEU A 18 10.09 0.92 -3.40
CA LEU A 18 10.41 1.56 -4.68
C LEU A 18 10.11 3.07 -4.64
N CYS A 19 8.96 3.47 -4.11
CA CYS A 19 8.62 4.88 -3.96
C CYS A 19 9.63 5.62 -3.09
N ALA A 20 10.09 5.02 -1.98
CA ALA A 20 11.11 5.59 -1.12
C ALA A 20 12.45 5.75 -1.85
N CYS A 21 12.89 4.74 -2.61
CA CYS A 21 14.11 4.82 -3.43
C CYS A 21 14.05 5.92 -4.50
N LEU A 22 12.86 6.19 -5.05
CA LEU A 22 12.63 7.21 -6.08
C LEU A 22 12.26 8.60 -5.51
N GLY A 23 12.16 8.75 -4.18
CA GLY A 23 11.73 10.00 -3.55
C GLY A 23 10.27 10.38 -3.81
N LEU A 24 9.42 9.42 -4.20
CA LEU A 24 8.02 9.64 -4.51
C LEU A 24 7.18 9.64 -3.23
N LYS A 25 6.39 10.70 -3.03
CA LYS A 25 5.44 10.77 -1.91
C LYS A 25 4.18 9.96 -2.22
N VAL A 26 3.87 9.03 -1.33
CA VAL A 26 2.67 8.19 -1.36
C VAL A 26 1.87 8.34 -0.08
N THR A 27 0.56 8.45 -0.24
CA THR A 27 -0.41 8.35 0.87
C THR A 27 -0.90 6.91 0.92
N LEU A 28 -0.64 6.21 2.02
CA LEU A 28 -1.09 4.84 2.22
C LEU A 28 -2.55 4.82 2.68
N LYS A 29 -3.39 4.04 2.00
CA LYS A 29 -4.73 3.66 2.46
C LYS A 29 -4.74 2.15 2.66
N GLU A 30 -4.82 1.74 3.92
CA GLU A 30 -4.84 0.33 4.30
C GLU A 30 -6.26 -0.23 4.25
N TYR A 31 -6.37 -1.49 3.83
CA TYR A 31 -7.60 -2.26 3.76
C TYR A 31 -7.43 -3.61 4.39
N ASP A 32 -8.34 -4.00 5.27
CA ASP A 32 -8.47 -5.37 5.73
C ASP A 32 -9.46 -6.14 4.84
N ILE A 33 -8.92 -6.69 3.73
CA ILE A 33 -9.71 -7.48 2.79
C ILE A 33 -10.27 -8.77 3.41
N THR A 34 -9.72 -9.23 4.55
CA THR A 34 -10.25 -10.42 5.25
C THR A 34 -11.58 -10.14 5.94
N LYS A 35 -11.86 -8.86 6.23
CA LYS A 35 -13.14 -8.36 6.73
C LYS A 35 -14.08 -7.89 5.61
N GLY A 36 -13.68 -8.05 4.34
CA GLY A 36 -14.47 -7.62 3.18
C GLY A 36 -14.31 -6.14 2.81
N GLU A 37 -13.29 -5.45 3.32
CA GLU A 37 -13.03 -4.05 2.96
C GLU A 37 -12.53 -3.95 1.51
N THR A 38 -13.21 -3.17 0.67
CA THR A 38 -12.87 -3.02 -0.77
C THR A 38 -12.87 -1.55 -1.26
N HIS A 39 -13.03 -0.55 -0.37
CA HIS A 39 -13.42 0.84 -0.73
C HIS A 39 -12.45 1.95 -0.32
#